data_AF-A0A376CPE4-F1
#
_entry.id   AF-A0A376CPE4-F1
#
_cell.length_a   1.000
_cell.length_b   1.000
_cell.length_c   1.000
_cell.angle_alpha   90.00
_cell.angle_beta   90.00
_cell.angle_gamma   90.00
#
_symmetry.space_group_name_H-M   'P 1'
#
loop_
_entity.id
_entity.type
_entity.pdbx_description
1 polymer ?
#
loop_
_entity_poly.entity_id
_entity_poly.type
_entity_poly.pdbx_seq_one_letter_code
_entity_poly.pdbx_strand_id
1 'polypeptide(L)'
;MAPDITPSPDKRRMLRGPILMRNEDQEGSTYDQRLLELGSDHDWQHADPWRIMRIQSEFVSGFDALTDMPKAVTVFGSARLHEGTSEYEQSMQVGKALVEAGYAVITGGGPGLMEGPNRGAHDAGGLSVGLGIELPHEQHLNDWVDVGLNFRYFFVRKTMFLKYSQAFITLPGGFGTMDELFEVLCMVQTGKVTNYPIVLMGTEFWSGLVTWMEEQLAARGLISDTDTDLFLVTDSIDEAIEYIVDKHKVMTDGRLSDKTDKRSATRQK
;
A
#
# COMPACT_ATOMS: atom_id res chain seq x y z
N MET A 1 26.92 0.05 41.96
CA MET A 1 28.12 0.62 42.62
C MET A 1 29.34 -0.08 42.04
N ALA A 2 30.13 0.62 41.23
CA ALA A 2 31.47 0.16 40.86
C ALA A 2 32.44 0.45 42.04
N PRO A 3 33.50 -0.36 42.23
CA PRO A 3 34.42 -0.19 43.35
C PRO A 3 35.17 1.15 43.27
N ASP A 4 35.19 1.86 44.40
CA ASP A 4 35.69 3.24 44.56
C ASP A 4 37.20 3.29 44.83
N ILE A 5 38.00 2.71 43.91
CA ILE A 5 39.45 2.93 43.92
C ILE A 5 39.93 3.14 42.48
N THR A 6 40.02 4.40 42.06
CA THR A 6 40.75 4.80 40.85
C THR A 6 42.07 5.49 41.24
N PRO A 7 43.22 5.11 40.66
CA PRO A 7 44.50 5.66 41.04
C PRO A 7 44.72 7.05 40.43
N SER A 8 45.00 8.05 41.27
CA SER A 8 45.41 9.44 40.94
C SER A 8 44.35 10.29 40.17
N PRO A 9 44.07 11.54 40.61
CA PRO A 9 43.12 12.45 39.95
C PRO A 9 43.42 12.68 38.46
N ASP A 10 44.69 12.71 38.09
CA ASP A 10 45.17 13.01 36.72
C ASP A 10 44.98 11.85 35.72
N LYS A 11 44.54 10.67 36.20
CA LYS A 11 44.29 9.46 35.41
C LYS A 11 42.83 9.04 35.37
N ARG A 12 41.88 9.81 35.94
CA ARG A 12 40.45 9.53 35.80
C ARG A 12 40.06 9.56 34.33
N ARG A 13 39.62 8.42 33.81
CA ARG A 13 39.02 8.29 32.48
C ARG A 13 37.64 7.71 32.66
N MET A 14 36.63 8.39 32.13
CA MET A 14 35.26 7.90 32.18
C MET A 14 34.81 7.54 30.76
N LEU A 15 34.18 6.37 30.62
CA LEU A 15 33.51 5.96 29.40
C LEU A 15 32.11 6.56 29.39
N ARG A 16 31.76 7.27 28.30
CA ARG A 16 30.42 7.82 28.06
C ARG A 16 29.91 7.26 26.73
N GLY A 17 29.04 6.26 26.80
CA GLY A 17 28.72 5.45 25.62
C GLY A 17 30.00 4.85 25.03
N PRO A 18 30.27 4.98 23.71
CA PRO A 18 31.49 4.44 23.09
C PRO A 18 32.73 5.34 23.23
N ILE A 19 32.65 6.51 23.90
CA ILE A 19 33.73 7.51 23.93
C ILE A 19 34.45 7.52 25.29
N LEU A 20 35.78 7.58 25.28
CA LEU A 20 36.63 7.72 26.48
C LEU A 20 36.99 9.20 26.70
N MET A 21 36.51 9.78 27.80
CA MET A 21 36.70 11.21 28.14
C MET A 21 37.70 11.39 29.29
N ARG A 22 38.44 12.50 29.28
CA ARG A 22 39.56 12.79 30.22
C ARG A 22 39.31 13.94 31.18
N ASN A 23 38.27 14.75 30.96
CA ASN A 23 37.87 15.86 31.84
C ASN A 23 36.48 15.61 32.44
N GLU A 24 36.30 16.02 33.70
CA GLU A 24 34.99 16.08 34.38
C GLU A 24 34.21 17.30 33.88
N ASP A 25 33.59 17.22 32.69
CA ASP A 25 32.46 18.11 32.40
C ASP A 25 31.30 17.67 33.31
N GLN A 26 30.89 18.57 34.22
CA GLN A 26 29.84 18.36 35.23
C GLN A 26 28.43 18.22 34.62
N GLU A 27 28.19 17.17 33.85
CA GLU A 27 26.83 16.77 33.51
C GLU A 27 26.45 15.54 34.36
N GLY A 28 25.86 15.79 35.53
CA GLY A 28 25.51 14.80 36.55
C GLY A 28 24.35 13.84 36.20
N SER A 29 24.01 13.68 34.92
CA SER A 29 22.94 12.79 34.45
C SER A 29 23.41 11.84 33.35
N THR A 30 22.92 10.59 33.38
CA THR A 30 23.20 9.61 32.32
C THR A 30 22.41 9.95 31.05
N TYR A 31 22.79 9.36 29.90
CA TYR A 31 22.01 9.50 28.67
C TYR A 31 20.62 8.88 28.84
N ASP A 32 20.51 7.72 29.50
CA ASP A 32 19.24 7.08 29.81
C ASP A 32 18.39 7.93 30.76
N GLN A 33 18.98 8.53 31.79
CA GLN A 33 18.26 9.42 32.70
C GLN A 33 17.67 10.62 31.95
N ARG A 34 18.45 11.24 31.05
CA ARG A 34 17.95 12.35 30.21
C ARG A 34 16.91 11.92 29.18
N LEU A 35 16.98 10.69 28.67
CA LEU A 35 15.98 10.13 27.75
C LEU A 35 14.66 9.79 28.46
N LEU A 36 14.74 9.29 29.69
CA LEU A 36 13.60 8.79 30.46
C LEU A 36 12.94 9.84 31.37
N GLU A 37 13.61 10.97 31.62
CA GLU A 37 13.03 12.12 32.33
C GLU A 37 12.07 12.90 31.41
N LEU A 38 10.78 12.97 31.82
CA LEU A 38 9.63 13.53 31.08
C LEU A 38 9.65 15.05 30.80
N GLY A 39 10.80 15.73 30.95
CA GLY A 39 10.88 17.19 31.02
C GLY A 39 11.23 17.94 29.73
N SER A 40 11.36 17.27 28.58
CA SER A 40 11.78 17.93 27.34
C SER A 40 10.64 18.62 26.60
N ASP A 41 10.92 19.80 26.05
CA ASP A 41 10.06 20.47 25.06
C ASP A 41 9.71 19.50 23.90
N HIS A 42 8.43 19.43 23.52
CA HIS A 42 7.91 18.46 22.55
C HIS A 42 7.70 19.06 21.15
N ASP A 43 8.04 20.33 20.94
CA ASP A 43 7.86 21.01 19.64
C ASP A 43 8.57 20.30 18.47
N TRP A 44 9.67 19.60 18.75
CA TRP A 44 10.39 18.80 17.75
C TRP A 44 9.52 17.69 17.12
N GLN A 45 8.48 17.20 17.81
CA GLN A 45 7.58 16.18 17.27
C GLN A 45 6.75 16.68 16.07
N HIS A 46 6.65 17.99 15.91
CA HIS A 46 5.95 18.63 14.79
C HIS A 46 6.93 19.19 13.74
N ALA A 47 8.23 19.18 14.03
CA ALA A 47 9.27 19.64 13.11
C ALA A 47 9.54 18.61 11.99
N ASP A 48 9.96 19.12 10.83
CA ASP A 48 10.22 18.29 9.65
C ASP A 48 11.26 17.18 9.85
N PRO A 49 12.35 17.35 10.62
CA PRO A 49 13.29 16.25 10.89
C PRO A 49 12.61 15.03 11.53
N TRP A 50 11.68 15.25 12.46
CA TRP A 50 10.94 14.15 13.08
C TRP A 50 9.91 13.54 12.13
N ARG A 51 9.29 14.36 11.27
CA ARG A 51 8.39 13.86 10.22
C ARG A 51 9.12 12.94 9.26
N ILE A 52 10.36 13.25 8.87
CA ILE A 52 11.19 12.37 8.02
C ILE A 52 11.38 11.00 8.69
N MET A 53 11.70 10.97 9.99
CA MET A 53 11.86 9.72 10.73
C MET A 53 10.54 8.93 10.81
N ARG A 54 9.40 9.61 11.00
CA ARG A 54 8.08 8.97 10.97
C ARG A 54 7.72 8.39 9.60
N ILE A 55 7.98 9.15 8.53
CA ILE A 55 7.77 8.71 7.14
C ILE A 55 8.63 7.46 6.85
N GLN A 56 9.91 7.50 7.22
CA GLN A 56 10.81 6.36 7.08
C GLN A 56 10.27 5.15 7.84
N SER A 57 9.79 5.34 9.07
CA SER A 57 9.20 4.26 9.88
C SER A 57 7.99 3.64 9.19
N GLU A 58 7.09 4.43 8.59
CA GLU A 58 5.93 3.88 7.87
C GLU A 58 6.34 3.07 6.63
N PHE A 59 7.37 3.50 5.90
CA PHE A 59 7.92 2.69 4.80
C PHE A 59 8.48 1.37 5.30
N VAL A 60 9.24 1.36 6.40
CA VAL A 60 9.79 0.12 6.99
C VAL A 60 8.66 -0.81 7.40
N SER A 61 7.69 -0.32 8.19
CA SER A 61 6.55 -1.12 8.64
C SER A 61 5.72 -1.65 7.47
N GLY A 62 5.45 -0.82 6.46
CA GLY A 62 4.72 -1.22 5.26
C GLY A 62 5.46 -2.28 4.45
N PHE A 63 6.78 -2.12 4.28
CA PHE A 63 7.57 -3.08 3.53
C PHE A 63 7.71 -4.41 4.24
N ASP A 64 7.97 -4.41 5.54
CA ASP A 64 8.12 -5.63 6.34
C ASP A 64 6.82 -6.43 6.36
N ALA A 65 5.68 -5.77 6.63
CA ALA A 65 4.38 -6.44 6.71
C ALA A 65 3.92 -7.06 5.38
N LEU A 66 4.29 -6.44 4.24
CA LEU A 66 3.86 -6.88 2.91
C LEU A 66 4.94 -7.68 2.14
N THR A 67 6.07 -8.02 2.78
CA THR A 67 7.22 -8.66 2.11
C THR A 67 6.85 -9.98 1.43
N ASP A 68 6.04 -10.81 2.07
CA ASP A 68 5.69 -12.16 1.58
C ASP A 68 4.36 -12.21 0.81
N MET A 69 3.87 -11.06 0.34
CA MET A 69 2.62 -10.99 -0.41
C MET A 69 2.64 -11.92 -1.64
N PRO A 70 1.58 -12.71 -1.86
CA PRO A 70 1.39 -13.42 -3.12
C PRO A 70 1.06 -12.42 -4.24
N LYS A 71 0.75 -12.94 -5.44
CA LYS A 71 0.18 -12.09 -6.48
C LYS A 71 -1.06 -11.38 -5.94
N ALA A 72 -1.21 -10.10 -6.20
CA ALA A 72 -2.30 -9.32 -5.65
C ALA A 72 -2.85 -8.31 -6.66
N VAL A 73 -4.12 -8.02 -6.51
CA VAL A 73 -4.82 -6.98 -7.26
C VAL A 73 -5.34 -5.94 -6.29
N THR A 74 -5.08 -4.68 -6.59
CA THR A 74 -5.63 -3.58 -5.82
C THR A 74 -7.02 -3.23 -6.35
N VAL A 75 -8.00 -3.12 -5.46
CA VAL A 75 -9.38 -2.77 -5.79
C VAL A 75 -9.77 -1.46 -5.11
N PHE A 76 -10.24 -0.50 -5.90
CA PHE A 76 -10.75 0.79 -5.43
C PHE A 76 -12.21 1.00 -5.80
N GLY A 77 -12.90 1.84 -5.05
CA GLY A 77 -14.27 2.23 -5.30
C GLY A 77 -14.79 3.19 -4.24
N SER A 78 -16.06 3.59 -4.35
CA SER A 78 -16.71 4.50 -3.42
C SER A 78 -16.75 3.97 -1.97
N ALA A 79 -16.34 4.78 -1.01
CA ALA A 79 -16.56 4.51 0.43
C ALA A 79 -18.04 4.64 0.85
N ARG A 80 -18.91 5.18 -0.03
CA ARG A 80 -20.27 5.60 0.30
C ARG A 80 -21.37 4.69 -0.23
N LEU A 81 -21.03 3.72 -1.09
CA LEU A 81 -21.98 2.74 -1.61
C LEU A 81 -21.86 1.49 -0.74
N HIS A 82 -22.90 1.21 0.04
CA HIS A 82 -22.94 0.17 1.07
C HIS A 82 -23.73 -1.06 0.60
N GLU A 83 -23.79 -2.07 1.47
CA GLU A 83 -24.63 -3.27 1.30
C GLU A 83 -26.04 -2.92 0.81
N GLY A 84 -26.56 -3.70 -0.14
CA GLY A 84 -27.88 -3.50 -0.75
C GLY A 84 -27.87 -2.61 -2.00
N THR A 85 -26.70 -2.14 -2.43
CA THR A 85 -26.52 -1.52 -3.75
C THR A 85 -26.00 -2.55 -4.75
N SER A 86 -26.38 -2.44 -6.03
CA SER A 86 -25.88 -3.35 -7.08
C SER A 86 -24.34 -3.39 -7.15
N GLU A 87 -23.71 -2.24 -6.93
CA GLU A 87 -22.28 -2.03 -7.01
C GLU A 87 -21.54 -2.69 -5.85
N TYR A 88 -22.12 -2.68 -4.64
CA TYR A 88 -21.53 -3.38 -3.50
C TYR A 88 -21.53 -4.89 -3.74
N GLU A 89 -22.64 -5.43 -4.21
CA GLU A 89 -22.79 -6.86 -4.49
C GLU A 89 -21.86 -7.30 -5.62
N GLN A 90 -21.73 -6.48 -6.67
CA GLN A 90 -20.74 -6.67 -7.73
C GLN A 90 -19.31 -6.66 -7.16
N SER A 91 -18.99 -5.71 -6.27
CA SER A 91 -17.65 -5.59 -5.67
C SER A 91 -17.27 -6.82 -4.82
N MET A 92 -18.23 -7.43 -4.13
CA MET A 92 -18.03 -8.71 -3.44
C MET A 92 -17.71 -9.84 -4.41
N GLN A 93 -18.44 -9.93 -5.52
CA GLN A 93 -18.16 -10.95 -6.53
C GLN A 93 -16.79 -10.75 -7.19
N VAL A 94 -16.34 -9.50 -7.40
CA VAL A 94 -14.98 -9.20 -7.87
C VAL A 94 -13.93 -9.73 -6.89
N GLY A 95 -14.09 -9.46 -5.59
CA GLY A 95 -13.16 -9.95 -4.56
C GLY A 95 -13.05 -11.48 -4.56
N LYS A 96 -14.20 -12.17 -4.64
CA LYS A 96 -14.24 -13.63 -4.73
C LYS A 96 -13.57 -14.16 -6.00
N ALA A 97 -13.88 -13.59 -7.16
CA ALA A 97 -13.35 -14.04 -8.45
C ALA A 97 -11.82 -13.85 -8.54
N LEU A 98 -11.29 -12.78 -7.94
CA LEU A 98 -9.84 -12.57 -7.81
C LEU A 98 -9.16 -13.69 -7.02
N VAL A 99 -9.76 -14.09 -5.89
CA VAL A 99 -9.24 -15.19 -5.06
C VAL A 99 -9.29 -16.52 -5.81
N GLU A 100 -10.39 -16.80 -6.51
CA GLU A 100 -10.51 -18.00 -7.35
C GLU A 100 -9.47 -18.04 -8.48
N ALA A 101 -9.06 -16.88 -8.98
CA ALA A 101 -7.96 -16.73 -9.95
C ALA A 101 -6.55 -16.72 -9.32
N GLY A 102 -6.44 -16.87 -8.00
CA GLY A 102 -5.17 -17.01 -7.29
C GLY A 102 -4.51 -15.69 -6.90
N TYR A 103 -5.28 -14.60 -6.80
CA TYR A 103 -4.81 -13.30 -6.33
C TYR A 103 -5.26 -13.01 -4.89
N ALA A 104 -4.39 -12.37 -4.11
CA ALA A 104 -4.81 -11.62 -2.94
C ALA A 104 -5.51 -10.32 -3.36
N VAL A 105 -6.36 -9.81 -2.48
CA VAL A 105 -7.10 -8.56 -2.71
C VAL A 105 -6.59 -7.50 -1.76
N ILE A 106 -6.14 -6.37 -2.32
CA ILE A 106 -5.69 -5.21 -1.55
C ILE A 106 -6.68 -4.07 -1.75
N THR A 107 -7.17 -3.49 -0.68
CA THR A 107 -8.08 -2.33 -0.75
C THR A 107 -7.60 -1.21 0.16
N GLY A 108 -8.32 -0.09 0.15
CA GLY A 108 -8.14 0.96 1.14
C GLY A 108 -8.61 0.62 2.56
N GLY A 109 -9.22 -0.55 2.77
CA GLY A 109 -9.67 -1.04 4.08
C GLY A 109 -10.85 -0.30 4.69
N GLY A 110 -11.39 0.73 4.02
CA GLY A 110 -12.56 1.46 4.49
C GLY A 110 -13.90 0.75 4.17
N PRO A 111 -15.04 1.45 4.38
CA PRO A 111 -16.37 0.91 4.11
C PRO A 111 -16.70 0.88 2.61
N GLY A 112 -17.88 0.36 2.29
CA GLY A 112 -18.49 0.44 0.97
C GLY A 112 -17.78 -0.44 -0.06
N LEU A 113 -17.45 0.10 -1.24
CA LEU A 113 -16.82 -0.67 -2.32
C LEU A 113 -15.34 -1.01 -2.06
N MET A 114 -14.78 -0.60 -0.92
CA MET A 114 -13.52 -1.16 -0.41
C MET A 114 -13.78 -2.40 0.46
N GLU A 115 -14.87 -2.42 1.21
CA GLU A 115 -15.27 -3.54 2.06
C GLU A 115 -15.77 -4.72 1.25
N GLY A 116 -16.59 -4.49 0.22
CA GLY A 116 -17.13 -5.57 -0.60
C GLY A 116 -16.06 -6.52 -1.17
N PRO A 117 -15.00 -6.03 -1.83
CA PRO A 117 -13.91 -6.88 -2.31
C PRO A 117 -13.14 -7.57 -1.18
N ASN A 118 -12.94 -6.91 -0.02
CA ASN A 118 -12.33 -7.56 1.15
C ASN A 118 -13.17 -8.73 1.64
N ARG A 119 -14.49 -8.52 1.79
CA ARG A 119 -15.44 -9.55 2.20
C ARG A 119 -15.48 -10.71 1.20
N GLY A 120 -15.61 -10.41 -0.08
CA GLY A 120 -15.59 -11.43 -1.13
C GLY A 120 -14.32 -12.28 -1.11
N ALA A 121 -13.17 -11.66 -0.86
CA ALA A 121 -11.89 -12.36 -0.75
C ALA A 121 -11.80 -13.22 0.52
N HIS A 122 -12.20 -12.67 1.66
CA HIS A 122 -12.21 -13.35 2.96
C HIS A 122 -13.15 -14.57 2.94
N ASP A 123 -14.39 -14.39 2.47
CA ASP A 123 -15.40 -15.45 2.38
C ASP A 123 -14.97 -16.58 1.43
N ALA A 124 -14.16 -16.28 0.42
CA ALA A 124 -13.55 -17.24 -0.50
C ALA A 124 -12.30 -17.96 0.08
N GLY A 125 -11.88 -17.61 1.30
CA GLY A 125 -10.69 -18.16 1.95
C GLY A 125 -9.36 -17.66 1.36
N GLY A 126 -9.39 -16.53 0.64
CA GLY A 126 -8.21 -15.86 0.11
C GLY A 126 -7.61 -14.87 1.11
N LEU A 127 -6.54 -14.19 0.70
CA LEU A 127 -5.89 -13.16 1.52
C LEU A 127 -6.52 -11.79 1.23
N SER A 128 -7.15 -11.21 2.25
CA SER A 128 -7.74 -9.87 2.22
C SER A 128 -6.87 -8.85 2.96
N VAL A 129 -6.40 -7.82 2.26
CA VAL A 129 -5.53 -6.78 2.80
C VAL A 129 -6.24 -5.42 2.79
N GLY A 130 -6.12 -4.70 3.91
CA GLY A 130 -6.65 -3.34 4.07
C GLY A 130 -5.53 -2.36 4.41
N LEU A 131 -5.26 -1.43 3.49
CA LEU A 131 -4.31 -0.35 3.71
C LEU A 131 -5.11 0.91 4.07
N GLY A 132 -5.37 1.12 5.35
CA GLY A 132 -6.09 2.26 5.89
C GLY A 132 -5.29 3.56 5.83
N ILE A 133 -5.98 4.68 5.99
CA ILE A 133 -5.36 6.01 6.13
C ILE A 133 -6.02 6.74 7.30
N GLU A 134 -5.21 7.41 8.12
CA GLU A 134 -5.68 8.26 9.20
C GLU A 134 -6.47 9.44 8.62
N LEU A 135 -7.77 9.46 8.91
CA LEU A 135 -8.69 10.54 8.56
C LEU A 135 -9.39 11.07 9.81
N PRO A 136 -9.90 12.31 9.81
CA PRO A 136 -10.69 12.85 10.91
C PRO A 136 -11.97 12.05 11.21
N HIS A 137 -12.49 11.34 10.19
CA HIS A 137 -13.70 10.50 10.22
C HIS A 137 -13.38 9.23 9.39
N GLU A 138 -13.98 8.06 9.70
CA GLU A 138 -13.61 6.73 9.16
C GLU A 138 -12.24 6.21 9.67
N GLN A 139 -12.17 5.83 10.95
CA GLN A 139 -10.92 5.46 11.64
C GLN A 139 -10.64 3.95 11.72
N HIS A 140 -11.56 3.10 11.27
CA HIS A 140 -11.43 1.65 11.44
C HIS A 140 -11.36 0.95 10.10
N LEU A 141 -10.51 -0.07 10.02
CA LEU A 141 -10.55 -1.03 8.93
C LEU A 141 -11.86 -1.82 9.03
N ASN A 142 -12.40 -2.23 7.88
CA ASN A 142 -13.58 -3.09 7.85
C ASN A 142 -13.29 -4.49 8.42
N ASP A 143 -14.35 -5.19 8.83
CA ASP A 143 -14.26 -6.46 9.57
C ASP A 143 -13.68 -7.63 8.76
N TRP A 144 -13.50 -7.46 7.44
CA TRP A 144 -13.08 -8.49 6.50
C TRP A 144 -11.61 -8.36 6.08
N VAL A 145 -10.85 -7.50 6.75
CA VAL A 145 -9.41 -7.34 6.53
C VAL A 145 -8.64 -8.35 7.40
N ASP A 146 -7.88 -9.24 6.75
CA ASP A 146 -7.00 -10.20 7.45
C ASP A 146 -5.65 -9.58 7.81
N VAL A 147 -5.10 -8.77 6.89
CA VAL A 147 -3.85 -8.03 7.09
C VAL A 147 -4.12 -6.54 6.96
N GLY A 148 -4.08 -5.84 8.08
CA GLY A 148 -4.37 -4.42 8.18
C GLY A 148 -3.13 -3.58 8.46
N LEU A 149 -2.93 -2.51 7.71
CA LEU A 149 -2.01 -1.43 8.06
C LEU A 149 -2.77 -0.11 8.06
N ASN A 150 -2.49 0.77 9.01
CA ASN A 150 -3.06 2.11 9.03
C ASN A 150 -1.93 3.13 8.86
N PHE A 151 -1.97 3.89 7.76
CA PHE A 151 -0.95 4.87 7.42
C PHE A 151 -1.37 6.26 7.88
N ARG A 152 -0.40 7.14 8.18
CA ARG A 152 -0.67 8.58 8.34
C ARG A 152 -0.40 9.36 7.06
N TYR A 153 0.57 8.89 6.27
CA TYR A 153 1.02 9.60 5.08
C TYR A 153 0.46 8.98 3.80
N PHE A 154 -0.38 9.73 3.09
CA PHE A 154 -1.00 9.29 1.82
C PHE A 154 -0.02 8.70 0.81
N PHE A 155 1.12 9.36 0.60
CA PHE A 155 2.08 8.93 -0.42
C PHE A 155 2.81 7.62 -0.05
N VAL A 156 2.94 7.32 1.26
CA VAL A 156 3.50 6.03 1.70
C VAL A 156 2.51 4.93 1.37
N ARG A 157 1.23 5.13 1.71
CA ARG A 157 0.13 4.23 1.37
C ARG A 157 0.03 3.96 -0.14
N LYS A 158 0.06 5.01 -0.96
CA LYS A 158 0.07 4.93 -2.44
C LYS A 158 1.20 4.06 -2.97
N THR A 159 2.40 4.23 -2.41
CA THR A 159 3.55 3.39 -2.77
C THR A 159 3.28 1.91 -2.48
N MET A 160 2.57 1.57 -1.41
CA MET A 160 2.24 0.17 -1.08
C MET A 160 1.27 -0.44 -2.09
N PHE A 161 0.26 0.31 -2.57
CA PHE A 161 -0.64 -0.17 -3.62
C PHE A 161 0.14 -0.54 -4.90
N LEU A 162 0.99 0.37 -5.38
CA LEU A 162 1.77 0.15 -6.61
C LEU A 162 2.83 -0.95 -6.46
N LYS A 163 3.49 -1.05 -5.30
CA LYS A 163 4.61 -1.99 -5.10
C LYS A 163 4.15 -3.44 -4.91
N TYR A 164 3.02 -3.64 -4.24
CA TYR A 164 2.57 -4.96 -3.79
C TYR A 164 1.39 -5.53 -4.57
N SER A 165 0.81 -4.79 -5.51
CA SER A 165 -0.14 -5.32 -6.49
C SER A 165 0.47 -5.36 -7.89
N GLN A 166 -0.18 -6.10 -8.79
CA GLN A 166 0.22 -6.22 -10.19
C GLN A 166 -0.90 -5.83 -11.14
N ALA A 167 -2.09 -5.54 -10.64
CA ALA A 167 -3.22 -5.07 -11.42
C ALA A 167 -4.09 -4.17 -10.56
N PHE A 168 -4.94 -3.40 -11.23
CA PHE A 168 -5.85 -2.47 -10.58
C PHE A 168 -7.25 -2.61 -11.14
N ILE A 169 -8.22 -2.80 -10.26
CA ILE A 169 -9.64 -2.75 -10.59
C ILE A 169 -10.24 -1.54 -9.89
N THR A 170 -10.95 -0.70 -10.64
CA THR A 170 -11.72 0.40 -10.08
C THR A 170 -13.20 0.21 -10.33
N LEU A 171 -13.98 0.18 -9.25
CA LEU A 171 -15.42 0.25 -9.23
C LEU A 171 -15.87 1.73 -9.21
N PRO A 172 -17.17 2.03 -9.41
CA PRO A 172 -17.67 3.41 -9.35
C PRO A 172 -17.26 4.11 -8.05
N GLY A 173 -16.73 5.33 -8.19
CA GLY A 173 -16.03 5.98 -7.07
C GLY A 173 -15.92 7.50 -7.21
N GLY A 174 -15.54 8.13 -6.09
CA GLY A 174 -15.35 9.58 -6.00
C GLY A 174 -13.90 10.01 -6.23
N PHE A 175 -13.50 11.13 -5.62
CA PHE A 175 -12.16 11.70 -5.82
C PHE A 175 -11.01 10.80 -5.39
N GLY A 176 -11.14 10.05 -4.29
CA GLY A 176 -10.09 9.11 -3.88
C GLY A 176 -9.85 8.02 -4.94
N THR A 177 -10.92 7.53 -5.56
CA THR A 177 -10.85 6.56 -6.65
C THR A 177 -10.22 7.16 -7.90
N MET A 178 -10.60 8.40 -8.26
CA MET A 178 -10.03 9.11 -9.41
C MET A 178 -8.54 9.41 -9.23
N ASP A 179 -8.13 9.83 -8.04
CA ASP A 179 -6.73 10.08 -7.69
C ASP A 179 -5.85 8.85 -7.98
N GLU A 180 -6.28 7.68 -7.51
CA GLU A 180 -5.53 6.43 -7.71
C GLU A 180 -5.59 5.93 -9.16
N LEU A 181 -6.73 6.08 -9.84
CA LEU A 181 -6.87 5.74 -11.26
C LEU A 181 -5.86 6.53 -12.12
N PHE A 182 -5.82 7.85 -11.97
CA PHE A 182 -4.91 8.70 -12.76
C PHE A 182 -3.45 8.54 -12.34
N GLU A 183 -3.17 8.25 -11.07
CA GLU A 183 -1.81 7.91 -10.63
C GLU A 183 -1.32 6.64 -11.33
N VAL A 184 -2.11 5.57 -11.31
CA VAL A 184 -1.76 4.30 -11.98
C VAL A 184 -1.60 4.50 -13.48
N LEU A 185 -2.52 5.22 -14.14
CA LEU A 185 -2.41 5.50 -15.58
C LEU A 185 -1.10 6.23 -15.91
N CYS A 186 -0.73 7.24 -15.13
CA CYS A 186 0.54 7.96 -15.31
C CYS A 186 1.75 7.04 -15.08
N MET A 187 1.71 6.16 -14.08
CA MET A 187 2.80 5.21 -13.79
C MET A 187 3.00 4.19 -14.92
N VAL A 188 1.91 3.72 -15.54
CA VAL A 188 1.96 2.80 -16.69
C VAL A 188 2.40 3.54 -17.96
N GLN A 189 1.79 4.69 -18.25
CA GLN A 189 2.13 5.54 -19.41
C GLN A 189 3.62 5.91 -19.43
N THR A 190 4.21 6.21 -18.27
CA THR A 190 5.63 6.57 -18.14
C THR A 190 6.57 5.36 -18.00
N GLY A 191 6.04 4.14 -18.03
CA GLY A 191 6.82 2.90 -17.91
C GLY A 191 7.46 2.69 -16.53
N LYS A 192 7.01 3.41 -15.50
CA LYS A 192 7.47 3.22 -14.11
C LYS A 192 6.96 1.91 -13.52
N VAL A 193 5.79 1.48 -13.98
CA VAL A 193 5.25 0.14 -13.74
C VAL A 193 4.94 -0.49 -15.09
N THR A 194 5.35 -1.74 -15.28
CA THR A 194 5.14 -2.50 -16.53
C THR A 194 4.25 -3.71 -16.26
N ASN A 195 3.47 -4.14 -17.25
CA ASN A 195 2.57 -5.30 -17.15
C ASN A 195 1.57 -5.18 -15.99
N TYR A 196 0.92 -4.01 -15.92
CA TYR A 196 -0.01 -3.67 -14.87
C TYR A 196 -1.40 -3.38 -15.47
N PRO A 197 -2.23 -4.42 -15.71
CA PRO A 197 -3.55 -4.24 -16.29
C PRO A 197 -4.46 -3.43 -15.37
N ILE A 198 -5.23 -2.53 -15.99
CA ILE A 198 -6.16 -1.62 -15.33
C ILE A 198 -7.57 -1.96 -15.83
N VAL A 199 -8.52 -2.15 -14.93
CA VAL A 199 -9.92 -2.43 -15.27
C VAL A 199 -10.84 -1.43 -14.57
N LEU A 200 -11.78 -0.87 -15.33
CA LEU A 200 -12.83 0.02 -14.86
C LEU A 200 -14.16 -0.74 -14.94
N MET A 201 -14.70 -1.09 -13.78
CA MET A 201 -15.99 -1.78 -13.67
C MET A 201 -17.14 -0.77 -13.72
N GLY A 202 -18.15 -1.00 -14.56
CA GLY A 202 -19.34 -0.15 -14.70
C GLY A 202 -19.28 0.76 -15.93
N THR A 203 -19.62 0.21 -17.10
CA THR A 203 -19.50 0.92 -18.39
C THR A 203 -20.29 2.23 -18.42
N GLU A 204 -21.52 2.22 -17.89
CA GLU A 204 -22.38 3.41 -17.81
C GLU A 204 -21.69 4.53 -17.03
N PHE A 205 -21.14 4.22 -15.84
CA PHE A 205 -20.49 5.19 -14.97
C PHE A 205 -19.23 5.80 -15.60
N TRP A 206 -18.38 4.98 -16.23
CA TRP A 206 -17.10 5.43 -16.76
C TRP A 206 -17.17 6.05 -18.16
N SER A 207 -18.22 5.75 -18.93
CA SER A 207 -18.36 6.18 -20.33
C SER A 207 -18.11 7.67 -20.55
N GLY A 208 -18.71 8.54 -19.74
CA GLY A 208 -18.53 10.00 -19.86
C GLY A 208 -17.09 10.46 -19.63
N LEU A 209 -16.35 9.81 -18.71
CA LEU A 209 -14.94 10.13 -18.49
C LEU A 209 -14.08 9.65 -19.65
N VAL A 210 -14.35 8.45 -20.18
CA VAL A 210 -13.62 7.88 -21.32
C VAL A 210 -13.81 8.73 -22.57
N THR A 211 -15.05 9.10 -22.90
CA THR A 211 -15.34 10.03 -24.00
C THR A 211 -14.61 11.35 -23.81
N TRP A 212 -14.58 11.91 -22.60
CA TRP A 212 -13.84 13.13 -22.34
C TRP A 212 -12.32 12.95 -22.55
N MET A 213 -11.73 11.84 -22.12
CA MET A 213 -10.31 11.57 -22.34
C MET A 213 -9.98 11.45 -23.84
N GLU A 214 -10.82 10.78 -24.61
CA GLU A 214 -10.68 10.66 -26.07
C GLU A 214 -10.82 12.03 -26.77
N GLU A 215 -11.91 12.75 -26.50
CA GLU A 215 -12.25 14.00 -27.19
C GLU A 215 -11.40 15.19 -26.75
N GLN A 216 -10.90 15.21 -25.52
CA GLN A 216 -10.17 16.34 -24.96
C GLN A 216 -8.69 16.07 -24.76
N LEU A 217 -8.30 14.88 -24.33
CA LEU A 217 -6.88 14.59 -24.10
C LEU A 217 -6.23 14.07 -25.38
N ALA A 218 -6.74 12.98 -25.95
CA ALA A 218 -6.15 12.34 -27.13
C ALA A 218 -6.30 13.22 -28.37
N ALA A 219 -7.52 13.68 -28.69
CA ALA A 219 -7.76 14.52 -29.88
C ALA A 219 -6.97 15.84 -29.91
N ARG A 220 -6.50 16.32 -28.75
CA ARG A 220 -5.66 17.52 -28.62
C ARG A 220 -4.16 17.23 -28.46
N GLY A 221 -3.77 15.96 -28.50
CA GLY A 221 -2.38 15.50 -28.36
C GLY A 221 -1.79 15.71 -26.96
N LEU A 222 -2.62 15.70 -25.91
CA LEU A 222 -2.18 15.80 -24.51
C LEU A 222 -1.78 14.43 -23.95
N ILE A 223 -2.31 13.35 -24.55
CA ILE A 223 -1.90 11.96 -24.38
C ILE A 223 -1.76 11.33 -25.77
N SER A 224 -1.13 10.16 -25.86
CA SER A 224 -1.05 9.40 -27.12
C SER A 224 -2.39 8.74 -27.44
N ASP A 225 -2.70 8.54 -28.72
CA ASP A 225 -3.92 7.83 -29.13
C ASP A 225 -4.00 6.39 -28.60
N THR A 226 -2.85 5.77 -28.28
CA THR A 226 -2.77 4.44 -27.69
C THR A 226 -2.91 4.42 -26.18
N ASP A 227 -2.92 5.59 -25.50
CA ASP A 227 -3.00 5.64 -24.04
C ASP A 227 -4.41 5.29 -23.54
N THR A 228 -5.43 5.35 -24.41
CA THR A 228 -6.78 4.83 -24.13
C THR A 228 -6.85 3.31 -24.10
N ASP A 229 -5.86 2.62 -24.68
CA ASP A 229 -5.77 1.15 -24.65
C ASP A 229 -5.14 0.61 -23.34
N LEU A 230 -4.73 1.51 -22.43
CA LEU A 230 -4.11 1.16 -21.16
C LEU A 230 -5.06 0.46 -20.17
N PHE A 231 -6.36 0.59 -20.39
CA PHE A 231 -7.38 0.06 -19.48
C PHE A 231 -8.52 -0.63 -20.23
N LEU A 232 -9.17 -1.57 -19.54
CA LEU A 232 -10.41 -2.20 -19.99
C LEU A 232 -11.60 -1.58 -19.24
N VAL A 233 -12.68 -1.26 -19.94
CA VAL A 233 -13.96 -0.87 -19.32
C VAL A 233 -14.97 -1.98 -19.56
N THR A 234 -15.55 -2.54 -18.50
CA THR A 234 -16.49 -3.67 -18.63
C THR A 234 -17.49 -3.73 -17.47
N ASP A 235 -18.60 -4.41 -17.70
CA ASP A 235 -19.56 -4.82 -16.67
C ASP A 235 -19.39 -6.29 -16.25
N SER A 236 -18.61 -7.06 -17.03
CA SER A 236 -18.39 -8.49 -16.84
C SER A 236 -17.20 -8.72 -15.92
N ILE A 237 -17.47 -9.34 -14.77
CA ILE A 237 -16.42 -9.75 -13.82
C ILE A 237 -15.51 -10.79 -14.49
N ASP A 238 -16.06 -11.74 -15.23
CA ASP A 238 -15.28 -12.77 -15.91
C ASP A 238 -14.29 -12.16 -16.92
N GLU A 239 -14.75 -11.16 -17.70
CA GLU A 239 -13.89 -10.46 -18.66
C GLU A 239 -12.78 -9.68 -17.95
N ALA A 240 -13.11 -9.01 -16.84
CA ALA A 240 -12.13 -8.29 -16.02
C ALA A 240 -11.02 -9.22 -15.50
N ILE A 241 -11.40 -10.39 -14.96
CA ILE A 241 -10.43 -11.37 -14.43
C ILE A 241 -9.63 -12.00 -15.58
N GLU A 242 -10.27 -12.37 -16.69
CA GLU A 242 -9.59 -12.94 -17.85
C GLU A 242 -8.56 -11.96 -18.43
N TYR A 243 -8.91 -10.68 -18.56
CA TYR A 243 -7.99 -9.63 -19.01
C TYR A 243 -6.75 -9.53 -18.12
N ILE A 244 -6.94 -9.52 -16.80
CA ILE A 244 -5.82 -9.48 -15.84
C ILE A 244 -4.96 -10.75 -15.97
N VAL A 245 -5.57 -11.93 -15.96
CA VAL A 245 -4.87 -13.21 -16.06
C VAL A 245 -4.07 -13.31 -17.36
N ASP A 246 -4.65 -12.90 -18.48
CA ASP A 246 -4.00 -12.96 -19.79
C ASP A 246 -2.78 -12.04 -19.87
N LYS A 247 -2.92 -10.77 -19.47
CA LYS A 247 -1.80 -9.82 -19.36
C LYS A 247 -0.71 -10.32 -18.40
N HIS A 248 -1.11 -11.12 -17.41
CA HIS A 248 -0.20 -11.73 -16.46
C HIS A 248 0.45 -13.05 -16.90
N LYS A 249 0.13 -13.61 -18.08
CA LYS A 249 0.83 -14.79 -18.62
C LYS A 249 2.28 -14.45 -18.97
N VAL A 250 2.54 -13.24 -19.44
CA VAL A 250 3.88 -12.71 -19.70
C VAL A 250 4.25 -11.80 -18.55
N MET A 251 4.80 -12.36 -17.48
CA MET A 251 5.28 -11.58 -16.33
C MET A 251 6.67 -10.99 -16.61
N THR A 252 6.79 -9.66 -16.50
CA THR A 252 8.09 -8.98 -16.45
C THR A 252 8.60 -8.81 -15.01
N ASP A 253 7.75 -9.04 -13.99
CA ASP A 253 8.16 -8.99 -12.59
C ASP A 253 8.90 -10.27 -12.16
N GLY A 254 10.23 -10.15 -11.99
CA GLY A 254 11.11 -11.23 -11.56
C GLY A 254 10.82 -11.80 -10.16
N ARG A 255 10.02 -11.12 -9.32
CA ARG A 255 9.57 -11.69 -8.03
C ARG A 255 8.63 -12.88 -8.23
N LEU A 256 7.93 -12.92 -9.35
CA LEU A 256 6.84 -13.86 -9.63
C LEU A 256 7.23 -14.97 -10.62
N SER A 257 8.35 -14.82 -11.34
CA SER A 257 8.80 -15.80 -12.34
C SER A 257 9.32 -17.11 -11.73
N ASP A 258 9.57 -17.17 -10.41
CA ASP A 258 10.46 -18.18 -9.82
C ASP A 258 9.84 -19.06 -8.71
N LYS A 259 8.51 -18.96 -8.47
CA LYS A 259 7.83 -19.75 -7.42
C LYS A 259 7.13 -21.02 -7.93
N THR A 260 6.81 -21.12 -9.23
CA THR A 260 6.14 -22.31 -9.80
C THR A 260 7.10 -23.49 -9.98
N ASP A 261 8.39 -23.23 -10.26
CA ASP A 261 9.39 -24.29 -10.51
C ASP A 261 9.99 -24.91 -9.24
N LYS A 262 9.95 -24.22 -8.10
CA LYS A 262 10.55 -24.75 -6.86
C LYS A 262 9.63 -25.71 -6.09
N ARG A 263 8.32 -25.66 -6.32
CA ARG A 263 7.36 -26.61 -5.71
C ARG A 263 7.31 -27.97 -6.41
N SER A 264 7.69 -28.05 -7.69
CA SER A 264 7.84 -29.34 -8.40
C SER A 264 9.17 -30.03 -8.06
N ALA A 265 10.24 -29.28 -7.80
CA ALA A 265 11.56 -29.83 -7.47
C ALA A 265 11.68 -30.41 -6.04
N THR A 266 10.79 -30.03 -5.11
CA THR A 266 10.87 -30.46 -3.70
C THR A 266 10.04 -31.73 -3.41
N ARG A 267 9.28 -32.25 -4.39
CA ARG A 267 8.53 -33.52 -4.26
C ARG A 267 9.26 -34.75 -4.81
N GLN A 268 10.49 -34.59 -5.30
CA GLN A 268 11.36 -35.69 -5.71
C GLN A 268 12.72 -35.59 -5.00
N LYS A 269 12.73 -35.79 -3.68
CA LYS A 269 13.91 -36.25 -2.92
C LYS A 269 13.46 -36.97 -1.66
#